data_AF-A0A552E7S8-F1
#
_entry.id   AF-A0A552E7S8-F1
#
_cell.length_a   1.000
_cell.length_b   1.000
_cell.length_c   1.000
_cell.angle_alpha   90.00
_cell.angle_beta   90.00
_cell.angle_gamma   90.00
#
_symmetry.space_group_name_H-M   'P 1'
#
loop_
_entity.id
_entity.type
_entity.pdbx_description
1 polymer ?
#
loop_
_entity_poly.entity_id
_entity_poly.type
_entity_poly.pdbx_seq_one_letter_code
_entity_poly.pdbx_strand_id
1 'polypeptide(L)'
;MLLKSLKITGLSLIIWNLCYSTESQTSAKILRPRSCRVESELRSLNSNVSTYIQVINRSSSSVKVYWIDFNGKRQHYFDLDPLQSRDQQTYVTHPWFIAQFGANQPCIHIFLPIPQKGIIIID
;
A
#
# COMPACT_ATOMS: atom_id res chain seq x y z
N MET A 1 43.22 16.49 -25.17
CA MET A 1 43.79 17.47 -24.22
C MET A 1 44.13 16.73 -22.93
N LEU A 2 45.35 16.90 -22.44
CA LEU A 2 46.09 15.97 -21.58
C LEU A 2 45.39 15.50 -20.29
N LEU A 3 45.42 14.18 -20.08
CA LEU A 3 45.26 13.54 -18.78
C LEU A 3 46.41 13.95 -17.85
N LYS A 4 46.09 14.23 -16.58
CA LYS A 4 47.05 14.10 -15.48
C LYS A 4 46.50 13.09 -14.49
N SER A 5 47.10 11.89 -14.51
CA SER A 5 46.92 10.88 -13.46
C SER A 5 47.56 11.40 -12.17
N LEU A 6 46.78 11.48 -11.09
CA LEU A 6 47.35 11.68 -9.76
C LEU A 6 47.65 10.30 -9.15
N LYS A 7 48.93 9.97 -9.01
CA LYS A 7 49.40 8.82 -8.22
C LYS A 7 49.21 9.17 -6.74
N ILE A 8 48.38 8.43 -6.03
CA ILE A 8 48.28 8.53 -4.57
C ILE A 8 49.08 7.37 -3.98
N THR A 9 50.25 7.69 -3.41
CA THR A 9 51.09 6.78 -2.63
C THR A 9 50.89 7.04 -1.14
N GLY A 10 50.56 5.99 -0.38
CA GLY A 10 51.01 5.83 1.01
C GLY A 10 50.07 6.21 2.16
N LEU A 11 49.39 5.19 2.73
CA LEU A 11 49.09 4.91 4.14
C LEU A 11 48.49 6.02 5.05
N SER A 12 47.18 5.93 5.30
CA SER A 12 46.56 6.27 6.60
C SER A 12 45.28 5.47 6.81
N LEU A 13 45.20 4.72 7.91
CA LEU A 13 44.05 3.96 8.38
C LEU A 13 42.94 4.89 8.85
N ILE A 14 41.95 5.21 8.00
CA ILE A 14 40.60 5.62 8.44
C ILE A 14 39.60 5.02 7.45
N ILE A 15 38.82 4.05 7.94
CA ILE A 15 37.67 3.45 7.28
C ILE A 15 36.55 4.53 7.20
N TRP A 16 35.63 4.39 6.24
CA TRP A 16 34.36 5.15 6.04
C TRP A 16 34.55 6.29 5.02
N ASN A 17 33.95 6.31 3.84
CA ASN A 17 32.58 6.00 3.47
C ASN A 17 32.61 5.38 2.05
N LEU A 18 32.29 4.10 1.86
CA LEU A 18 30.91 3.70 1.57
C LEU A 18 30.14 4.86 0.94
N CYS A 19 30.05 4.87 -0.39
CA CYS A 19 28.88 5.47 -1.02
C CYS A 19 27.67 4.66 -0.51
N TYR A 20 27.20 5.00 0.70
CA TYR A 20 25.92 4.55 1.19
C TYR A 20 24.93 5.27 0.28
N SER A 21 24.48 4.58 -0.77
CA SER A 21 23.18 4.89 -1.32
C SER A 21 22.21 4.68 -0.17
N THR A 22 21.80 5.76 0.50
CA THR A 22 20.60 5.73 1.33
C THR A 22 19.42 5.71 0.38
N GLU A 23 19.25 4.61 -0.36
CA GLU A 23 17.91 4.21 -0.77
C GLU A 23 17.21 3.84 0.53
N SER A 24 16.53 4.83 1.10
CA SER A 24 15.52 4.59 2.11
C SER A 24 14.58 3.53 1.54
N GLN A 25 14.70 2.30 2.04
CA GLN A 25 13.87 1.16 1.64
C GLN A 25 12.42 1.47 2.03
N THR A 26 11.70 2.16 1.17
CA THR A 26 10.24 2.28 1.17
C THR A 26 9.63 0.96 0.70
N SER A 27 9.89 -0.11 1.46
CA SER A 27 9.34 -1.43 1.17
C SER A 27 7.84 -1.44 1.41
N ALA A 28 7.08 -1.97 0.45
CA ALA A 28 5.66 -2.18 0.59
C ALA A 28 5.37 -3.20 1.70
N LYS A 29 4.27 -3.02 2.45
CA LYS A 29 3.94 -3.88 3.60
C LYS A 29 2.56 -4.48 3.45
N ILE A 30 2.42 -5.78 3.74
CA ILE A 30 1.12 -6.45 3.76
C ILE A 30 0.27 -5.87 4.89
N LEU A 31 -0.95 -5.43 4.55
CA LEU A 31 -1.90 -4.85 5.50
C LEU A 31 -2.64 -5.95 6.26
N ARG A 32 -2.95 -5.68 7.53
CA ARG A 32 -3.72 -6.60 8.36
C ARG A 32 -5.22 -6.45 8.09
N PRO A 33 -5.95 -7.55 7.88
CA PRO A 33 -7.39 -7.49 7.72
C PRO A 33 -8.09 -7.08 9.02
N ARG A 34 -9.12 -6.25 8.90
CA ARG A 34 -10.08 -5.96 9.98
C ARG A 34 -11.38 -6.71 9.74
N SER A 35 -12.03 -7.07 10.85
CA SER A 35 -13.35 -7.70 10.81
C SER A 35 -14.39 -6.77 10.20
N CYS A 36 -15.30 -7.33 9.43
CA CYS A 36 -16.46 -6.61 8.89
C CYS A 36 -17.39 -6.04 9.96
N ARG A 37 -17.33 -6.57 11.20
CA ARG A 37 -18.14 -6.09 12.32
C ARG A 37 -17.84 -4.65 12.72
N VAL A 38 -16.64 -4.16 12.43
CA VAL A 38 -16.23 -2.79 12.79
C VAL A 38 -16.63 -1.76 11.74
N GLU A 39 -17.30 -2.15 10.65
CA GLU A 39 -17.63 -1.23 9.56
C GLU A 39 -18.41 0.01 10.04
N SER A 40 -19.41 -0.19 10.90
CA SER A 40 -20.23 0.90 11.45
C SER A 40 -19.46 1.87 12.35
N GLU A 41 -18.25 1.50 12.78
CA GLU A 41 -17.35 2.33 13.58
C GLU A 41 -16.35 3.11 12.71
N LEU A 42 -16.29 2.80 11.40
CA LEU A 42 -15.30 3.35 10.49
C LEU A 42 -15.88 4.43 9.59
N ARG A 43 -15.10 5.48 9.42
CA ARG A 43 -15.28 6.53 8.42
C ARG A 43 -13.94 7.14 8.10
N SER A 44 -13.82 7.75 6.94
CA SER A 44 -12.62 8.53 6.61
C SER A 44 -12.51 9.79 7.47
N LEU A 45 -11.27 10.20 7.74
CA LEU A 45 -10.91 11.48 8.34
C LEU A 45 -10.04 12.26 7.37
N ASN A 46 -10.10 13.59 7.41
CA ASN A 46 -9.17 14.42 6.65
C ASN A 46 -7.73 14.13 7.09
N SER A 47 -6.86 13.82 6.14
CA SER A 47 -5.44 13.56 6.38
C SER A 47 -4.62 14.11 5.23
N ASN A 48 -3.49 14.73 5.54
CA ASN A 48 -2.51 15.19 4.55
C ASN A 48 -1.44 14.12 4.26
N VAL A 49 -1.55 12.93 4.87
CA VAL A 49 -0.60 11.84 4.69
C VAL A 49 -1.09 10.92 3.56
N SER A 50 -0.64 11.23 2.35
CA SER A 50 -0.90 10.40 1.18
C SER A 50 -0.07 9.12 1.21
N THR A 51 -0.65 8.03 0.72
CA THR A 51 -0.01 6.71 0.57
C THR A 51 -0.65 5.96 -0.60
N TYR A 52 -0.23 4.71 -0.84
CA TYR A 52 -0.81 3.82 -1.83
C TYR A 52 -1.22 2.50 -1.18
N ILE A 53 -2.27 1.89 -1.71
CA ILE A 53 -2.55 0.47 -1.52
C ILE A 53 -2.42 -0.25 -2.86
N GLN A 54 -1.92 -1.49 -2.84
CA GLN A 54 -2.02 -2.43 -3.94
C GLN A 54 -3.01 -3.52 -3.54
N VAL A 55 -4.11 -3.65 -4.27
CA VAL A 55 -5.06 -4.75 -4.07
C VAL A 55 -4.76 -5.83 -5.09
N ILE A 56 -4.57 -7.07 -4.63
CA ILE A 56 -4.26 -8.24 -5.45
C ILE A 56 -5.35 -9.27 -5.19
N ASN A 57 -6.14 -9.59 -6.21
CA ASN A 57 -7.14 -10.65 -6.15
C ASN A 57 -6.51 -11.97 -6.60
N ARG A 58 -6.12 -12.83 -5.65
CA ARG A 58 -5.65 -14.20 -5.92
C ARG A 58 -6.76 -15.24 -5.80
N SER A 59 -7.94 -14.84 -5.32
CA SER A 59 -9.11 -15.72 -5.23
C SER A 59 -9.66 -16.08 -6.61
N SER A 60 -10.50 -17.11 -6.66
CA SER A 60 -11.21 -17.52 -7.88
C SER A 60 -12.48 -16.72 -8.17
N SER A 61 -12.80 -15.70 -7.36
CA SER A 61 -14.01 -14.89 -7.50
C SER A 61 -13.67 -13.44 -7.79
N SER A 62 -14.52 -12.75 -8.58
CA SER A 62 -14.40 -11.30 -8.72
C SER A 62 -14.74 -10.61 -7.39
N VAL A 63 -14.07 -9.50 -7.12
CA VAL A 63 -14.27 -8.68 -5.91
C VAL A 63 -14.61 -7.25 -6.27
N LYS A 64 -15.37 -6.59 -5.40
CA LYS A 64 -15.66 -5.17 -5.43
C LYS A 64 -14.87 -4.46 -4.33
N VAL A 65 -14.21 -3.38 -4.69
CA VAL A 65 -13.41 -2.55 -3.77
C VAL A 65 -14.11 -1.22 -3.56
N TYR A 66 -14.35 -0.90 -2.29
CA TYR A 66 -15.03 0.31 -1.86
C TYR A 66 -14.13 1.12 -0.92
N TRP A 67 -14.23 2.44 -1.04
CA TRP A 67 -13.74 3.37 -0.04
C TRP A 67 -14.88 3.69 0.95
N ILE A 68 -14.62 3.67 2.25
CA ILE A 68 -15.59 4.16 3.24
C ILE A 68 -15.38 5.67 3.39
N ASP A 69 -16.34 6.47 2.93
CA ASP A 69 -16.23 7.92 2.88
C ASP A 69 -16.25 8.60 4.25
N PHE A 70 -16.20 9.93 4.26
CA PHE A 70 -16.21 10.76 5.47
C PHE A 70 -17.50 10.63 6.29
N ASN A 71 -18.60 10.19 5.66
CA ASN A 71 -19.90 9.93 6.28
C ASN A 71 -20.09 8.46 6.67
N GLY A 72 -19.06 7.62 6.50
CA GLY A 72 -19.16 6.18 6.79
C GLY A 72 -19.88 5.38 5.70
N LYS A 73 -20.12 5.95 4.51
CA LYS A 73 -20.80 5.24 3.40
C LYS A 73 -19.78 4.63 2.45
N ARG A 74 -20.06 3.42 1.96
CA ARG A 74 -19.26 2.77 0.92
C ARG A 74 -19.42 3.53 -0.41
N GLN A 75 -18.31 3.94 -0.98
CA GLN A 75 -18.21 4.49 -2.32
C GLN A 75 -17.47 3.47 -3.19
N HIS A 76 -18.14 2.96 -4.22
CA HIS A 76 -17.53 2.01 -5.15
C HIS A 76 -16.37 2.69 -5.89
N TYR A 77 -15.25 1.99 -6.00
CA TYR A 77 -14.05 2.52 -6.66
C TYR A 77 -13.67 1.69 -7.87
N PHE A 78 -13.59 0.37 -7.72
CA PHE A 78 -13.29 -0.55 -8.82
C PHE A 78 -13.65 -1.99 -8.49
N ASP A 79 -13.73 -2.80 -9.54
CA ASP A 79 -13.83 -4.24 -9.47
C ASP A 79 -12.48 -4.86 -9.83
N LEU A 80 -12.19 -6.05 -9.31
CA LEU A 80 -11.05 -6.88 -9.73
C LEU A 80 -11.54 -8.30 -10.02
N ASP A 81 -11.32 -8.76 -11.24
CA ASP A 81 -11.50 -10.17 -11.60
C ASP A 81 -10.37 -11.04 -11.01
N PRO A 82 -10.52 -12.38 -11.02
CA PRO A 82 -9.47 -13.28 -10.58
C PRO A 82 -8.12 -12.95 -11.22
N LEU A 83 -7.06 -13.04 -10.42
CA LEU A 83 -5.65 -12.77 -10.78
C LEU A 83 -5.33 -11.32 -11.16
N GLN A 84 -6.28 -10.39 -11.06
CA GLN A 84 -6.03 -8.98 -11.29
C GLN A 84 -5.45 -8.28 -10.06
N SER A 85 -4.73 -7.19 -10.30
CA SER A 85 -4.28 -6.28 -9.24
C SER A 85 -4.40 -4.83 -9.67
N ARG A 86 -4.51 -3.94 -8.68
CA ARG A 86 -4.57 -2.50 -8.90
C ARG A 86 -3.89 -1.72 -7.78
N ASP A 87 -3.05 -0.77 -8.18
CA ASP A 87 -2.54 0.28 -7.31
C ASP A 87 -3.56 1.42 -7.21
N GLN A 88 -3.78 1.90 -6.00
CA GLN A 88 -4.70 2.99 -5.71
C GLN A 88 -4.06 3.96 -4.71
N GLN A 89 -3.88 5.21 -5.14
CA GLN A 89 -3.49 6.31 -4.26
C GLN A 89 -4.62 6.55 -3.24
N THR A 90 -4.27 6.82 -1.99
CA THR A 90 -5.20 7.05 -0.90
C THR A 90 -4.53 7.81 0.26
N TYR A 91 -5.19 7.87 1.42
CA TYR A 91 -4.69 8.49 2.64
C TYR A 91 -4.76 7.52 3.83
N VAL A 92 -3.88 7.69 4.82
CA VAL A 92 -3.72 6.75 5.96
C VAL A 92 -4.97 6.57 6.82
N THR A 93 -5.93 7.47 6.73
CA THR A 93 -7.19 7.47 7.47
C THR A 93 -8.35 6.86 6.68
N HIS A 94 -8.16 6.48 5.42
CA HIS A 94 -9.23 6.04 4.52
C HIS A 94 -9.44 4.52 4.60
N PRO A 95 -10.57 4.02 5.13
CA PRO A 95 -10.83 2.59 5.17
C PRO A 95 -11.22 2.06 3.78
N TRP A 96 -10.71 0.88 3.46
CA TRP A 96 -10.99 0.15 2.22
C TRP A 96 -11.73 -1.14 2.52
N PHE A 97 -12.97 -1.23 2.02
CA PHE A 97 -13.86 -2.36 2.21
C PHE A 97 -13.82 -3.26 0.97
N ILE A 98 -13.60 -4.55 1.18
CA ILE A 98 -13.54 -5.56 0.12
C ILE A 98 -14.76 -6.47 0.21
N ALA A 99 -15.50 -6.60 -0.89
CA ALA A 99 -16.67 -7.46 -1.01
C ALA A 99 -16.46 -8.51 -2.11
N GLN A 100 -16.96 -9.73 -1.91
CA GLN A 100 -17.04 -10.70 -2.99
C GLN A 100 -18.25 -10.42 -3.91
N PHE A 101 -18.09 -10.57 -5.23
CA PHE A 101 -19.19 -10.39 -6.18
C PHE A 101 -20.32 -11.44 -6.02
N GLY A 102 -21.60 -11.06 -6.15
CA GLY A 102 -22.77 -11.95 -6.07
C GLY A 102 -24.02 -11.34 -5.42
N ALA A 103 -25.10 -12.13 -5.25
CA ALA A 103 -26.40 -11.63 -4.74
C ALA A 103 -26.43 -11.34 -3.23
N ASN A 104 -25.48 -11.88 -2.45
CA ASN A 104 -25.36 -11.71 -0.99
C ASN A 104 -24.01 -11.11 -0.56
N GLN A 105 -23.31 -10.39 -1.46
CA GLN A 105 -21.91 -9.94 -1.35
C GLN A 105 -21.36 -9.88 0.08
N PRO A 106 -20.77 -10.99 0.58
CA PRO A 106 -20.24 -10.99 1.92
C PRO A 106 -19.04 -10.06 1.94
N CYS A 107 -19.00 -9.21 2.96
CA CYS A 107 -17.77 -8.53 3.31
C CYS A 107 -16.67 -9.58 3.51
N ILE A 108 -15.54 -9.42 2.81
CA ILE A 108 -14.34 -10.22 3.03
C ILE A 108 -13.60 -9.62 4.24
N HIS A 109 -13.07 -8.40 4.07
CA HIS A 109 -12.32 -7.68 5.09
C HIS A 109 -12.35 -6.17 4.84
N ILE A 110 -11.97 -5.41 5.87
CA ILE A 110 -11.70 -3.97 5.78
C ILE A 110 -10.22 -3.73 6.07
N PHE A 111 -9.58 -2.82 5.35
CA PHE A 111 -8.16 -2.50 5.52
C PHE A 111 -7.99 -1.00 5.80
N LEU A 112 -7.04 -0.67 6.68
CA LEU A 112 -6.56 0.70 6.88
C LEU A 112 -5.16 0.83 6.27
N PRO A 113 -4.93 1.81 5.38
CA PRO A 113 -3.60 2.12 4.90
C PRO A 113 -2.68 2.58 6.03
N ILE A 114 -1.39 2.57 5.75
CA ILE A 114 -0.33 3.03 6.65
C ILE A 114 0.53 4.09 5.93
N PRO A 115 1.41 4.84 6.63
CA PRO A 115 2.28 5.86 6.02
C PRO A 115 3.36 5.36 5.03
N GLN A 116 3.16 4.18 4.44
CA GLN A 116 3.95 3.56 3.37
C GLN A 116 3.03 2.69 2.50
N LYS A 117 3.49 2.28 1.31
CA LYS A 117 2.67 1.45 0.40
C LYS A 117 2.18 0.17 1.11
N GLY A 118 0.87 -0.03 1.14
CA GLY A 118 0.22 -1.22 1.67
C GLY A 118 -0.09 -2.25 0.59
N ILE A 119 -0.01 -3.54 0.89
CA ILE A 119 -0.45 -4.63 0.01
C ILE A 119 -1.64 -5.33 0.66
N ILE A 120 -2.73 -5.46 -0.08
CA ILE A 120 -3.92 -6.22 0.26
C ILE A 120 -3.94 -7.45 -0.64
N ILE A 121 -3.83 -8.63 -0.04
CA ILE A 121 -3.93 -9.92 -0.75
C ILE A 121 -5.29 -10.51 -0.37
N ILE A 122 -6.06 -10.89 -1.39
CA ILE A 122 -7.35 -11.56 -1.26
C ILE A 122 -7.16 -12.96 -1.80
N ASP A 123 -7.32 -13.97 -0.96
CA ASP A 123 -7.17 -15.39 -1.30
C ASP A 123 -8.53 -16.11 -1.29
#